data_AF-A0A671QM15-F1
#
_entry.id   AF-A0A671QM15-F1
#
_cell.length_a   1.000
_cell.length_b   1.000
_cell.length_c   1.000
_cell.angle_alpha   90.00
_cell.angle_beta   90.00
_cell.angle_gamma   90.00
#
_symmetry.space_group_name_H-M   'P 1'
#
loop_
_entity.id
_entity.type
_entity.pdbx_description
1 polymer ?
#
loop_
_entity_poly.entity_id
_entity_poly.type
_entity_poly.pdbx_seq_one_letter_code
_entity_poly.pdbx_strand_id
1 'polypeptide(L)'
;MHECSETNLRWRSVGDVSLEYQFADWKSLSKDIMKKYTPCGPLIDITATSGTLEEIQLPHFVCVDPTYSSDDTVKVLYVKDGTVSLERCELSGLHAKLLNPTVALFGVVANQGHPPLKYHCETLIYRNRKAPLNLHVYLIVKDQKLKKYVEEKEKNNTEIVKPTPDEGLTMDYSYTLKTSCDSKIKPQSLKLTPGKTNFFDLHIQDAKECLELSIETKEGQKIWDVNIEP
;
A
#
# COMPACT_ATOMS: atom_id res chain seq x y z
N MET A 1 -5.31 12.52 20.23
CA MET A 1 -4.66 12.12 18.96
C MET A 1 -5.52 12.66 17.85
N HIS A 2 -4.95 13.43 16.94
CA HIS A 2 -5.63 13.92 15.74
C HIS A 2 -5.25 13.04 14.55
N GLU A 3 -6.12 12.94 13.55
CA GLU A 3 -5.90 12.16 12.33
C GLU A 3 -6.45 12.91 11.12
N CYS A 4 -5.68 12.94 10.03
CA CYS A 4 -6.16 13.41 8.74
C CYS A 4 -6.81 12.26 7.97
N SER A 5 -8.07 12.39 7.57
CA SER A 5 -8.78 11.37 6.79
C SER A 5 -8.26 11.19 5.36
N GLU A 6 -7.51 12.17 4.83
CA GLU A 6 -6.99 12.15 3.47
C GLU A 6 -5.61 11.48 3.36
N THR A 7 -4.82 11.57 4.43
CA THR A 7 -3.44 11.08 4.47
C THR A 7 -3.22 9.97 5.48
N ASN A 8 -4.17 9.75 6.39
CA ASN A 8 -4.04 8.92 7.60
C ASN A 8 -2.86 9.33 8.51
N LEU A 9 -2.30 10.54 8.33
CA LEU A 9 -1.30 11.10 9.23
C LEU A 9 -1.93 11.36 10.59
N ARG A 10 -1.29 10.88 11.66
CA ARG A 10 -1.70 11.15 13.04
C ARG A 10 -0.69 12.02 13.76
N TRP A 11 -1.17 12.84 14.69
CA TRP A 11 -0.29 13.64 15.54
C TRP A 11 -0.86 13.93 16.93
N ARG A 12 0.05 14.23 17.85
CA ARG A 12 -0.21 14.75 19.19
C ARG A 12 0.67 15.98 19.43
N SER A 13 0.14 16.95 20.15
CA SER A 13 0.80 18.20 20.49
C SER A 13 0.55 18.57 21.96
N VAL A 14 1.47 19.35 22.54
CA VAL A 14 1.40 19.84 23.93
C VAL A 14 0.22 20.83 24.11
N GLY A 15 -0.20 21.48 23.02
CA GLY A 15 -1.32 22.41 22.95
C GLY A 15 -1.76 22.62 21.50
N ASP A 16 -2.30 23.79 21.18
CA ASP A 16 -2.71 24.13 19.82
C ASP A 16 -1.51 24.14 18.87
N VAL A 17 -1.70 23.53 17.70
CA VAL A 17 -0.67 23.41 16.66
C VAL A 17 -1.30 23.75 15.31
N SER A 18 -0.58 24.50 14.48
CA SER A 18 -0.91 24.67 13.07
C SER A 18 0.07 23.85 12.24
N LEU A 19 -0.46 22.99 11.39
CA LEU A 19 0.32 22.05 10.58
C LEU A 19 0.00 22.23 9.11
N GLU A 20 1.05 22.30 8.31
CA GLU A 20 0.99 22.13 6.87
C GLU A 20 1.63 20.79 6.53
N TYR A 21 0.95 20.00 5.70
CA TYR A 21 1.50 18.73 5.24
C TYR A 21 1.02 18.40 3.83
N GLN A 22 1.90 17.75 3.07
CA GLN A 22 1.63 17.35 1.69
C GLN A 22 2.39 16.09 1.32
N PHE A 23 1.83 15.32 0.38
CA PHE A 23 2.56 14.19 -0.21
C PHE A 23 3.70 14.69 -1.08
N ALA A 24 4.85 14.04 -0.95
CA ALA A 24 5.98 14.19 -1.84
C ALA A 24 6.18 12.92 -2.69
N ASP A 25 7.04 13.01 -3.71
CA ASP A 25 7.44 11.87 -4.53
C ASP A 25 8.77 11.31 -4.03
N TRP A 26 8.85 10.00 -3.78
CA TRP A 26 10.09 9.29 -3.48
C TRP A 26 11.18 9.48 -4.55
N LYS A 27 10.80 9.80 -5.80
CA LYS A 27 11.74 10.16 -6.87
C LYS A 27 12.49 11.46 -6.63
N SER A 28 12.04 12.30 -5.68
CA SER A 28 12.76 13.51 -5.27
C SER A 28 14.03 13.19 -4.47
N LEU A 29 14.13 12.00 -3.87
CA LEU A 29 15.31 11.57 -3.13
C LEU A 29 16.39 11.00 -4.07
N SER A 30 17.64 11.01 -3.61
CA SER A 30 18.77 10.51 -4.40
C SER A 30 18.60 9.02 -4.72
N LYS A 31 19.06 8.62 -5.91
CA LYS A 31 19.03 7.20 -6.32
C LYS A 31 19.80 6.30 -5.35
N ASP A 32 20.82 6.82 -4.67
CA ASP A 32 21.62 6.03 -3.73
C ASP A 32 20.88 5.74 -2.42
N ILE A 33 19.96 6.61 -1.99
CA ILE A 33 19.01 6.30 -0.92
C ILE A 33 18.07 5.20 -1.37
N MET A 34 17.49 5.33 -2.57
CA MET A 34 16.53 4.36 -3.12
C MET A 34 17.12 3.00 -3.46
N LYS A 35 18.45 2.89 -3.58
CA LYS A 35 19.18 1.61 -3.69
C LYS A 35 19.39 0.91 -2.34
N LYS A 36 19.27 1.63 -1.23
CA LYS A 36 19.48 1.09 0.12
C LYS A 36 18.15 0.82 0.82
N TYR A 37 17.13 1.62 0.49
CA TYR A 37 15.88 1.67 1.21
C TYR A 37 14.68 1.54 0.26
N THR A 38 13.75 0.69 0.66
CA THR A 38 12.46 0.52 -0.02
C THR A 38 11.39 1.30 0.74
N PRO A 39 10.62 2.18 0.07
CA PRO A 39 9.48 2.84 0.66
C PRO A 39 8.51 1.87 1.29
N CYS A 40 8.12 2.17 2.53
CA CYS A 40 7.16 1.43 3.33
C CYS A 40 5.86 2.21 3.59
N GLY A 41 5.73 3.40 3.01
CA GLY A 41 4.58 4.28 3.13
C GLY A 41 4.74 5.50 2.21
N PRO A 42 3.79 6.45 2.24
CA PRO A 42 3.94 7.72 1.54
C PRO A 42 5.09 8.54 2.12
N LEU A 43 5.70 9.36 1.26
CA LEU A 43 6.61 10.43 1.66
C LEU A 43 5.76 11.67 1.95
N ILE A 44 5.89 12.26 3.13
CA ILE A 44 5.06 13.39 3.59
C ILE A 44 5.99 14.50 4.07
N ASP A 45 5.87 15.67 3.47
CA ASP A 45 6.47 16.90 3.97
C ASP A 45 5.58 17.43 5.09
N ILE A 46 6.13 17.64 6.28
CA ILE A 46 5.39 18.08 7.46
C ILE A 46 6.08 19.30 8.07
N THR A 47 5.34 20.41 8.13
CA THR A 47 5.78 21.66 8.75
C THR A 47 4.80 22.09 9.84
N ALA A 48 5.32 22.26 11.06
CA ALA A 48 4.58 22.93 12.13
C ALA A 48 4.81 24.44 12.01
N THR A 49 3.77 25.18 11.60
CA THR A 49 3.83 26.64 11.44
C THR A 49 3.60 27.37 12.77
N SER A 50 2.97 26.71 13.74
CA SER A 50 2.91 27.15 15.15
C SER A 50 2.70 25.95 16.07
N GLY A 51 3.09 26.09 17.35
CA GLY A 51 2.98 25.03 18.36
C GLY A 51 4.12 24.02 18.32
N THR A 52 3.98 22.92 19.06
CA THR A 52 5.01 21.85 19.14
C THR A 52 4.35 20.49 19.10
N LEU A 53 4.87 19.63 18.21
CA LEU A 53 4.46 18.24 18.09
C LEU A 53 5.20 17.38 19.13
N GLU A 54 4.44 16.59 19.88
CA GLU A 54 4.99 15.56 20.78
C GLU A 54 5.17 14.23 20.04
N GLU A 55 4.31 13.96 19.06
CA GLU A 55 4.22 12.66 18.39
C GLU A 55 3.67 12.85 16.98
N ILE A 56 4.26 12.15 16.02
CA ILE A 56 3.62 11.85 14.74
C ILE A 56 3.53 10.34 14.57
N GLN A 57 2.45 9.88 13.94
CA GLN A 57 2.37 8.51 13.44
C GLN A 57 2.19 8.55 11.93
N LEU A 58 3.24 8.10 11.23
CA LEU A 58 3.29 8.07 9.77
C LEU A 58 2.57 6.82 9.27
N PRO A 59 1.67 6.93 8.29
CA PRO A 59 1.05 5.76 7.70
C PRO A 59 2.13 4.89 7.03
N HIS A 60 1.98 3.57 7.16
CA HIS A 60 2.78 2.59 6.44
C HIS A 60 1.89 1.46 5.94
N PHE A 61 2.44 0.68 5.03
CA PHE A 61 1.78 -0.48 4.47
C PHE A 61 2.39 -1.81 4.93
N VAL A 62 3.43 -1.80 5.76
CA VAL A 62 4.06 -3.01 6.32
C VAL A 62 3.08 -3.79 7.18
N CYS A 63 2.99 -5.10 6.97
CA CYS A 63 2.27 -6.02 7.84
C CYS A 63 3.22 -6.42 8.98
N VAL A 64 3.06 -5.75 10.12
CA VAL A 64 3.93 -5.95 11.29
C VAL A 64 3.54 -7.26 11.95
N ASP A 65 4.39 -8.27 11.80
CA ASP A 65 4.27 -9.49 12.58
C ASP A 65 5.00 -9.28 13.92
N PRO A 66 4.34 -9.47 15.07
CA PRO A 66 4.92 -9.26 16.39
C PRO A 66 6.16 -10.13 16.67
N THR A 67 6.41 -11.17 15.88
CA THR A 67 7.63 -11.99 15.95
C THR A 67 8.85 -11.34 15.27
N TYR A 68 8.63 -10.35 14.38
CA TYR A 68 9.67 -9.60 13.67
C TYR A 68 9.86 -8.22 14.29
N SER A 69 10.08 -8.16 15.61
CA SER A 69 10.57 -6.96 16.27
C SER A 69 12.07 -6.76 15.97
N SER A 70 12.46 -6.62 14.70
CA SER A 70 13.80 -6.16 14.37
C SER A 70 13.78 -4.65 14.23
N ASP A 71 14.15 -3.98 15.33
CA ASP A 71 14.36 -2.53 15.50
C ASP A 71 15.20 -1.84 14.39
N ASP A 72 15.82 -2.63 13.51
CA ASP A 72 16.66 -2.14 12.41
C ASP A 72 16.11 -2.38 11.01
N THR A 73 15.07 -3.20 10.82
CA THR A 73 14.57 -3.54 9.48
C THR A 73 13.73 -2.41 8.89
N VAL A 74 12.83 -1.83 9.68
CA VAL A 74 11.97 -0.70 9.29
C VAL A 74 12.33 0.51 10.13
N LYS A 75 12.50 1.65 9.48
CA LYS A 75 12.87 2.93 10.11
C LYS A 75 12.06 4.06 9.53
N VAL A 76 12.01 5.17 10.27
CA VAL A 76 11.57 6.45 9.69
C VAL A 76 12.77 7.13 9.09
N LEU A 77 12.70 7.36 7.78
CA LEU A 77 13.59 8.27 7.06
C LEU A 77 13.05 9.68 7.21
N TYR A 78 13.93 10.63 7.53
CA TYR A 78 13.62 12.04 7.42
C TYR A 78 14.73 12.81 6.72
N VAL A 79 14.33 13.82 5.96
CA VAL A 79 15.26 14.74 5.28
C VAL A 79 15.07 16.14 5.82
N LYS A 80 16.16 16.71 6.33
CA LYS A 80 16.21 18.08 6.84
C LYS A 80 17.45 18.77 6.30
N ASP A 81 17.27 19.95 5.71
CA ASP A 81 18.36 20.75 5.12
C ASP A 81 19.24 19.95 4.14
N GLY A 82 18.61 19.07 3.34
CA GLY A 82 19.29 18.18 2.39
C GLY A 82 20.03 16.98 3.03
N THR A 83 20.05 16.88 4.36
CA THR A 83 20.65 15.75 5.08
C THR A 83 19.60 14.69 5.34
N VAL A 84 19.95 13.43 5.03
CA VAL A 84 19.08 12.28 5.25
C VAL A 84 19.50 11.56 6.52
N SER A 85 18.53 11.28 7.37
CA SER A 85 18.69 10.61 8.64
C SER A 85 17.64 9.51 8.82
N LEU A 86 17.94 8.55 9.70
CA LEU A 86 17.09 7.40 9.99
C LEU A 86 16.89 7.29 11.48
N GLU A 87 15.64 7.20 11.90
CA GLU A 87 15.24 7.02 13.28
C GLU A 87 14.49 5.71 13.48
N ARG A 88 14.68 5.12 14.66
CA ARG A 88 13.85 4.00 15.10
C ARG A 88 12.45 4.50 15.36
N CYS A 89 11.47 3.65 15.06
CA CYS A 89 10.07 3.95 15.23
C CYS A 89 9.35 2.76 15.84
N GLU A 90 8.32 3.05 16.63
CA GLU A 90 7.41 2.04 17.14
C GLU A 90 6.36 1.77 16.06
N LEU A 91 6.35 0.56 15.49
CA LEU A 91 5.35 0.16 14.51
C LEU A 91 4.08 -0.33 15.20
N SER A 92 2.93 0.08 14.69
CA SER A 92 1.62 -0.31 15.19
C SER A 92 0.64 -0.45 14.04
N GLY A 93 0.09 -1.64 13.78
CA GLY A 93 -0.93 -1.85 12.75
C GLY A 93 -0.59 -1.27 11.36
N LEU A 94 -0.98 -0.02 11.12
CA LEU A 94 -0.78 0.74 9.87
C LEU A 94 0.05 2.03 10.05
N HIS A 95 0.70 2.22 11.20
CA HIS A 95 1.34 3.47 11.59
C HIS A 95 2.69 3.27 12.27
N ALA A 96 3.68 4.07 11.88
CA ALA A 96 5.00 4.16 12.50
C ALA A 96 5.06 5.43 13.37
N LYS A 97 5.20 5.24 14.67
CA LYS A 97 5.22 6.32 15.65
C LYS A 97 6.64 6.85 15.86
N LEU A 98 6.73 8.18 15.87
CA LEU A 98 7.94 8.95 16.15
C LEU A 98 7.62 10.01 17.22
N LEU A 99 8.54 10.20 18.18
CA LEU A 99 8.40 11.18 19.26
C LEU A 99 9.21 12.44 18.96
N ASN A 100 8.69 13.59 19.38
CA ASN A 100 9.31 14.91 19.24
C ASN A 100 9.83 15.19 17.82
N PRO A 101 8.98 15.02 16.78
CA PRO A 101 9.43 15.20 15.40
C PRO A 101 9.85 16.65 15.14
N THR A 102 10.88 16.83 14.33
CA THR A 102 11.25 18.14 13.79
C THR A 102 10.56 18.39 12.45
N VAL A 103 10.57 19.63 11.96
CA VAL A 103 10.12 19.92 10.58
C VAL A 103 11.05 19.22 9.59
N ALA A 104 10.49 18.33 8.79
CA ALA A 104 11.23 17.52 7.82
C ALA A 104 10.30 16.82 6.82
N LEU A 105 10.93 16.29 5.77
CA LEU A 105 10.31 15.36 4.85
C LEU A 105 10.42 13.94 5.41
N PHE A 106 9.30 13.33 5.78
CA PHE A 106 9.23 12.03 6.46
C PHE A 106 8.74 10.90 5.56
N GLY A 107 9.28 9.70 5.74
CA GLY A 107 8.73 8.49 5.15
C GLY A 107 9.20 7.23 5.86
N VAL A 108 8.34 6.23 5.94
CA VAL A 108 8.72 4.92 6.48
C VAL A 108 9.48 4.15 5.40
N VAL A 109 10.59 3.51 5.76
CA VAL A 109 11.42 2.73 4.85
C VAL A 109 11.87 1.42 5.45
N ALA A 110 12.16 0.45 4.60
CA ALA A 110 12.83 -0.79 4.97
C ALA A 110 14.20 -0.89 4.33
N ASN A 111 15.18 -1.43 5.06
CA ASN A 111 16.52 -1.69 4.52
C ASN A 111 16.49 -2.93 3.61
N GLN A 112 16.96 -2.76 2.37
CA GLN A 112 16.98 -3.81 1.34
C GLN A 112 17.93 -4.98 1.64
N GLY A 113 18.81 -4.86 2.65
CA GLY A 113 19.65 -5.95 3.14
C GLY A 113 18.92 -7.00 3.98
N HIS A 114 17.64 -6.79 4.31
CA HIS A 114 16.83 -7.73 5.08
C HIS A 114 15.91 -8.59 4.18
N PRO A 115 15.38 -9.72 4.70
CA PRO A 115 14.40 -10.52 3.98
C PRO A 115 13.18 -9.70 3.52
N PRO A 116 12.50 -10.12 2.42
CA PRO A 116 11.32 -9.44 1.92
C PRO A 116 10.23 -9.26 3.00
N LEU A 117 9.73 -8.04 3.13
CA LEU A 117 8.63 -7.73 4.02
C LEU A 117 7.28 -8.12 3.42
N LYS A 118 6.33 -8.42 4.30
CA LYS A 118 4.91 -8.54 3.99
C LYS A 118 4.23 -7.19 4.15
N TYR A 119 3.21 -6.95 3.32
CA TYR A 119 2.50 -5.68 3.27
C TYR A 119 1.00 -5.90 3.23
N HIS A 120 0.26 -5.04 3.93
CA HIS A 120 -1.17 -4.95 3.77
C HIS A 120 -1.51 -4.54 2.34
N CYS A 121 -2.33 -5.36 1.68
CA CYS A 121 -2.73 -5.19 0.30
C CYS A 121 -4.25 -5.14 0.20
N GLU A 122 -4.75 -4.63 -0.92
CA GLU A 122 -6.17 -4.60 -1.23
C GLU A 122 -6.42 -5.08 -2.66
N THR A 123 -7.57 -5.72 -2.83
CA THR A 123 -8.09 -6.13 -4.12
C THR A 123 -9.22 -5.19 -4.52
N LEU A 124 -9.15 -4.65 -5.74
CA LEU A 124 -10.22 -3.80 -6.29
C LEU A 124 -10.71 -4.45 -7.58
N ILE A 125 -12.01 -4.62 -7.72
CA ILE A 125 -12.61 -5.30 -8.87
C ILE A 125 -13.50 -4.31 -9.60
N TYR A 126 -13.23 -4.10 -10.89
CA TYR A 126 -14.03 -3.25 -11.75
C TYR A 126 -14.56 -4.05 -12.93
N ARG A 127 -15.87 -3.94 -13.19
CA ARG A 127 -16.54 -4.52 -14.35
C ARG A 127 -16.65 -3.48 -15.45
N ASN A 128 -15.99 -3.76 -16.57
CA ASN A 128 -16.05 -2.97 -17.79
C ASN A 128 -17.26 -3.38 -18.64
N ARG A 129 -17.52 -4.68 -18.78
CA ARG A 129 -18.65 -5.23 -19.55
C ARG A 129 -19.27 -6.43 -18.88
N LYS A 130 -20.59 -6.62 -19.05
CA LYS A 130 -21.35 -7.73 -18.47
C LYS A 130 -21.33 -9.01 -19.32
N ALA A 131 -21.45 -8.88 -20.63
CA ALA A 131 -21.51 -10.03 -21.55
C ALA A 131 -20.81 -9.67 -22.88
N PRO A 132 -19.68 -10.30 -23.23
CA PRO A 132 -18.86 -11.17 -22.38
C PRO A 132 -18.39 -10.43 -21.12
N LEU A 133 -18.25 -11.16 -20.01
CA LEU A 133 -17.84 -10.58 -18.73
C LEU A 133 -16.37 -10.16 -18.83
N ASN A 134 -16.09 -8.88 -18.55
CA ASN A 134 -14.75 -8.35 -18.49
C ASN A 134 -14.52 -7.62 -17.17
N LEU A 135 -13.54 -8.12 -16.41
CA LEU A 135 -13.16 -7.61 -15.10
C LEU A 135 -11.71 -7.14 -15.11
N HIS A 136 -11.46 -5.99 -14.52
CA HIS A 136 -10.13 -5.60 -14.07
C HIS A 136 -10.01 -5.94 -12.58
N VAL A 137 -9.15 -6.90 -12.24
CA VAL A 137 -8.89 -7.31 -10.85
C VAL A 137 -7.53 -6.75 -10.44
N TYR A 138 -7.54 -5.65 -9.71
CA TYR A 138 -6.35 -5.02 -9.16
C TYR A 138 -5.88 -5.75 -7.91
N LEU A 139 -4.57 -5.90 -7.77
CA LEU A 139 -3.91 -6.26 -6.52
C LEU A 139 -2.87 -5.19 -6.23
N ILE A 140 -3.16 -4.33 -5.25
CA ILE A 140 -2.31 -3.18 -4.91
C ILE A 140 -1.96 -3.20 -3.43
N VAL A 141 -0.90 -2.49 -3.08
CA VAL A 141 -0.61 -2.18 -1.67
C VAL A 141 -1.70 -1.27 -1.14
N LYS A 142 -2.12 -1.45 0.12
CA LYS A 142 -3.18 -0.67 0.77
C LYS A 142 -2.71 0.77 1.03
N ASP A 143 -2.78 1.58 -0.02
CA ASP A 143 -2.34 2.97 -0.08
C ASP A 143 -3.47 3.81 -0.70
N GLN A 144 -3.98 4.76 0.09
CA GLN A 144 -5.08 5.64 -0.31
C GLN A 144 -4.78 6.41 -1.59
N LYS A 145 -3.50 6.75 -1.85
CA LYS A 145 -3.09 7.42 -3.09
C LYS A 145 -3.23 6.49 -4.29
N LEU A 146 -2.84 5.22 -4.15
CA LEU A 146 -2.98 4.22 -5.22
C LEU A 146 -4.45 3.90 -5.45
N LYS A 147 -5.25 3.74 -4.38
CA LYS A 147 -6.69 3.52 -4.49
C LYS A 147 -7.38 4.63 -5.28
N LYS A 148 -7.17 5.89 -4.89
CA LYS A 148 -7.72 7.06 -5.60
C LYS A 148 -7.29 7.11 -7.07
N TYR A 149 -6.04 6.73 -7.36
CA TYR A 149 -5.55 6.65 -8.74
C TYR A 149 -6.31 5.57 -9.55
N VAL A 150 -6.57 4.41 -8.96
CA VAL A 150 -7.36 3.34 -9.61
C VAL A 150 -8.81 3.79 -9.81
N GLU A 151 -9.43 4.37 -8.78
CA GLU A 151 -10.82 4.89 -8.86
C GLU A 151 -10.99 5.90 -10.00
N GLU A 152 -10.07 6.86 -10.14
CA GLU A 152 -10.11 7.83 -11.25
C GLU A 152 -9.90 7.17 -12.62
N LYS A 153 -9.00 6.19 -12.71
CA LYS A 153 -8.74 5.44 -13.95
C LYS A 153 -9.94 4.59 -14.37
N GLU A 154 -10.66 4.04 -13.40
CA GLU A 154 -11.79 3.13 -13.58
C GLU A 154 -13.15 3.84 -13.48
N LYS A 155 -13.19 5.19 -13.48
CA LYS A 155 -14.41 5.99 -13.27
C LYS A 155 -15.61 5.69 -14.17
N ASN A 156 -15.37 5.05 -15.33
CA ASN A 156 -16.43 4.67 -16.27
C ASN A 156 -16.88 3.21 -16.12
N ASN A 157 -16.27 2.46 -15.20
CA ASN A 157 -16.53 1.05 -14.93
C ASN A 157 -17.28 0.89 -13.60
N THR A 158 -17.95 -0.25 -13.41
CA THR A 158 -18.69 -0.52 -12.18
C THR A 158 -17.80 -1.23 -11.16
N GLU A 159 -17.57 -0.63 -10.01
CA GLU A 159 -16.87 -1.30 -8.89
C GLU A 159 -17.72 -2.46 -8.34
N ILE A 160 -17.07 -3.60 -8.09
CA ILE A 160 -17.64 -4.74 -7.36
C ILE A 160 -16.90 -4.83 -6.03
N VAL A 161 -17.53 -4.32 -4.97
CA VAL A 161 -16.94 -4.28 -3.63
C VAL A 161 -16.83 -5.70 -3.06
N LYS A 162 -15.62 -6.08 -2.67
CA LYS A 162 -15.31 -7.35 -2.02
C LYS A 162 -14.29 -7.17 -0.88
N PRO A 163 -14.22 -8.11 0.07
CA PRO A 163 -13.19 -8.09 1.10
C PRO A 163 -11.79 -8.11 0.50
N THR A 164 -10.82 -7.53 1.20
CA THR A 164 -9.40 -7.57 0.84
C THR A 164 -8.72 -8.80 1.49
N PRO A 165 -7.49 -9.18 1.09
CA PRO A 165 -6.73 -10.18 1.82
C PRO A 165 -6.51 -9.78 3.30
N ASP A 166 -6.69 -10.72 4.22
CA ASP A 166 -6.45 -10.50 5.66
C ASP A 166 -4.95 -10.51 5.98
N GLU A 167 -4.21 -11.41 5.34
CA GLU A 167 -2.77 -11.54 5.53
C GLU A 167 -1.95 -10.59 4.65
N GLY A 168 -0.82 -10.15 5.18
CA GLY A 168 0.14 -9.37 4.41
C GLY A 168 0.81 -10.18 3.29
N LEU A 169 1.00 -9.54 2.14
CA LEU A 169 1.60 -10.15 0.96
C LEU A 169 3.06 -9.73 0.79
N THR A 170 3.91 -10.66 0.39
CA THR A 170 5.34 -10.42 0.17
C THR A 170 5.56 -9.57 -1.09
N MET A 171 6.29 -8.46 -0.97
CA MET A 171 6.65 -7.67 -2.14
C MET A 171 7.62 -8.41 -3.05
N ASP A 172 7.61 -8.02 -4.32
CA ASP A 172 8.43 -8.58 -5.39
C ASP A 172 8.17 -10.06 -5.71
N TYR A 173 7.15 -10.64 -5.10
CA TYR A 173 6.66 -11.97 -5.44
C TYR A 173 5.59 -11.88 -6.53
N SER A 174 5.45 -12.99 -7.24
CA SER A 174 4.48 -13.11 -8.33
C SER A 174 3.22 -13.82 -7.86
N TYR A 175 2.08 -13.27 -8.23
CA TYR A 175 0.75 -13.78 -7.92
C TYR A 175 0.01 -14.12 -9.21
N THR A 176 -0.91 -15.08 -9.14
CA THR A 176 -1.76 -15.47 -10.27
C THR A 176 -3.22 -15.42 -9.89
N LEU A 177 -4.07 -14.98 -10.81
CA LEU A 177 -5.52 -15.04 -10.67
C LEU A 177 -6.03 -16.37 -11.23
N LYS A 178 -6.95 -17.01 -10.53
CA LYS A 178 -7.67 -18.21 -10.95
C LYS A 178 -9.17 -17.97 -10.94
N THR A 179 -9.87 -18.78 -11.74
CA THR A 179 -11.32 -18.75 -11.89
C THR A 179 -11.89 -20.16 -11.84
N SER A 180 -13.13 -20.31 -11.36
CA SER A 180 -13.86 -21.60 -11.38
C SER A 180 -14.26 -22.07 -12.80
N CYS A 181 -14.27 -21.17 -13.78
CA CYS A 181 -14.62 -21.47 -15.17
C CYS A 181 -13.45 -21.20 -16.14
N ASP A 182 -13.59 -21.62 -17.40
CA ASP A 182 -12.64 -21.29 -18.46
C ASP A 182 -12.62 -19.77 -18.68
N SER A 183 -11.42 -19.20 -18.67
CA SER A 183 -11.24 -17.76 -18.71
C SER A 183 -9.92 -17.36 -19.36
N LYS A 184 -9.90 -16.18 -19.97
CA LYS A 184 -8.68 -15.57 -20.52
C LYS A 184 -8.21 -14.50 -19.55
N ILE A 185 -7.06 -14.72 -18.92
CA ILE A 185 -6.46 -13.82 -17.93
C ILE A 185 -5.14 -13.28 -18.47
N LYS A 186 -4.97 -11.95 -18.42
CA LYS A 186 -3.72 -11.27 -18.74
C LYS A 186 -3.36 -10.22 -17.69
N PRO A 187 -2.10 -10.14 -17.22
CA PRO A 187 -1.04 -11.12 -17.44
C PRO A 187 -1.35 -12.44 -16.74
N GLN A 188 -0.68 -13.54 -17.13
CA GLN A 188 -0.83 -14.83 -16.43
C GLN A 188 -0.28 -14.78 -14.99
N SER A 189 0.64 -13.84 -14.74
CA SER A 189 1.30 -13.65 -13.47
C SER A 189 1.64 -12.17 -13.29
N LEU A 190 1.40 -11.66 -12.09
CA LEU A 190 1.60 -10.26 -11.74
C LEU A 190 2.61 -10.19 -10.61
N LYS A 191 3.72 -9.48 -10.84
CA LYS A 191 4.69 -9.16 -9.78
C LYS A 191 4.14 -8.00 -8.94
N LEU A 192 3.95 -8.24 -7.65
CA LEU A 192 3.50 -7.23 -6.71
C LEU A 192 4.67 -6.29 -6.41
N THR A 193 4.52 -5.00 -6.69
CA THR A 193 5.59 -4.01 -6.53
C THR A 193 5.01 -2.77 -5.87
N PRO A 194 5.68 -2.20 -4.85
CA PRO A 194 5.25 -0.95 -4.23
C PRO A 194 5.07 0.16 -5.27
N GLY A 195 3.98 0.92 -5.15
CA GLY A 195 3.70 2.09 -6.00
C GLY A 195 3.23 1.77 -7.43
N LYS A 196 3.00 0.50 -7.79
CA LYS A 196 2.41 0.12 -9.09
C LYS A 196 0.96 -0.35 -8.92
N THR A 197 0.10 0.08 -9.85
CA THR A 197 -1.30 -0.36 -9.94
C THR A 197 -1.48 -1.38 -11.05
N ASN A 198 -0.87 -2.55 -10.89
CA ASN A 198 -1.05 -3.65 -11.84
C ASN A 198 -2.42 -4.32 -11.60
N PHE A 199 -2.99 -4.91 -12.64
CA PHE A 199 -4.25 -5.67 -12.57
C PHE A 199 -4.23 -6.85 -13.52
N PHE A 200 -5.11 -7.80 -13.26
CA PHE A 200 -5.48 -8.86 -14.18
C PHE A 200 -6.69 -8.41 -15.00
N ASP A 201 -6.53 -8.39 -16.32
CA ASP A 201 -7.63 -8.31 -17.29
C ASP A 201 -8.18 -9.71 -17.49
N LEU A 202 -9.38 -9.93 -16.96
CA LEU A 202 -10.10 -11.20 -16.97
C LEU A 202 -11.26 -11.11 -17.96
N HIS A 203 -11.31 -12.06 -18.88
CA HIS A 203 -12.36 -12.16 -19.89
C HIS A 203 -13.01 -13.55 -19.88
N ILE A 204 -14.33 -13.59 -19.73
CA ILE A 204 -15.15 -14.81 -19.73
C ILE A 204 -16.26 -14.64 -20.77
N GLN A 205 -16.37 -15.60 -21.69
CA GLN A 205 -17.37 -15.51 -22.78
C GLN A 205 -18.79 -15.74 -22.28
N ASP A 206 -18.99 -16.80 -21.49
CA ASP A 206 -20.30 -17.26 -21.02
C ASP A 206 -20.35 -17.33 -19.48
N ALA A 207 -20.35 -16.17 -18.80
CA ALA A 207 -20.52 -16.11 -17.34
C ALA A 207 -21.99 -16.33 -16.95
N LYS A 208 -22.44 -17.58 -16.98
CA LYS A 208 -23.83 -17.98 -16.66
C LYS A 208 -24.04 -18.33 -15.19
N GLU A 209 -22.96 -18.69 -14.50
CA GLU A 209 -22.96 -19.12 -13.10
C GLU A 209 -22.13 -18.15 -12.24
N CYS A 210 -22.25 -18.31 -10.93
CA CYS A 210 -21.42 -17.60 -9.97
C CYS A 210 -19.94 -17.91 -10.23
N LEU A 211 -19.13 -16.86 -10.38
CA LEU A 211 -17.71 -16.96 -10.66
C LEU A 211 -16.92 -16.94 -9.36
N GLU A 212 -16.19 -18.03 -9.07
CA GLU A 212 -15.23 -18.02 -7.99
C GLU A 212 -13.91 -17.43 -8.52
N LEU A 213 -13.38 -16.43 -7.82
CA LEU A 213 -12.09 -15.81 -8.08
C LEU A 213 -11.15 -16.14 -6.93
N SER A 214 -9.91 -16.50 -7.23
CA SER A 214 -8.86 -16.60 -6.21
C SER A 214 -7.53 -16.03 -6.70
N ILE A 215 -6.76 -15.48 -5.77
CA ILE A 215 -5.37 -15.11 -6.00
C ILE A 215 -4.49 -16.14 -5.28
N GLU A 216 -3.49 -16.63 -6.00
CA GLU A 216 -2.57 -17.66 -5.53
C GLU A 216 -1.11 -17.23 -5.67
N THR A 217 -0.26 -17.72 -4.76
CA THR A 217 1.19 -17.65 -4.92
C THR A 217 1.67 -18.57 -6.04
N LYS A 218 2.95 -18.47 -6.42
CA LYS A 218 3.56 -19.36 -7.41
C LYS A 218 3.51 -20.84 -6.98
N GLU A 219 3.53 -21.09 -5.68
CA GLU A 219 3.48 -22.43 -5.06
C GLU A 219 2.05 -23.00 -5.01
N GLY A 220 1.05 -22.24 -5.48
CA GLY A 220 -0.36 -22.64 -5.46
C GLY A 220 -1.05 -22.42 -4.11
N GLN A 221 -0.43 -21.68 -3.18
CA GLN A 221 -1.10 -21.28 -1.95
C GLN A 221 -2.14 -20.21 -2.27
N LYS A 222 -3.40 -20.48 -1.96
CA LYS A 222 -4.50 -19.50 -2.04
C LYS A 222 -4.36 -18.48 -0.91
N ILE A 223 -4.29 -17.20 -1.27
CA ILE A 223 -4.13 -16.09 -0.32
C ILE A 223 -5.38 -15.21 -0.18
N TRP A 224 -6.31 -15.34 -1.12
CA TRP A 224 -7.55 -14.59 -1.17
C TRP A 224 -8.51 -15.25 -2.16
N ASP A 225 -9.79 -15.30 -1.83
CA ASP A 225 -10.84 -15.76 -2.73
C ASP A 225 -12.19 -15.12 -2.43
N VAL A 226 -13.00 -14.96 -3.49
CA VAL A 226 -14.32 -14.35 -3.45
C VAL A 226 -15.22 -14.90 -4.54
N ASN A 227 -16.53 -14.81 -4.33
CA ASN A 227 -17.54 -15.10 -5.33
C ASN A 227 -18.04 -13.83 -6.01
N ILE A 228 -18.19 -13.86 -7.34
CA ILE A 228 -18.70 -12.77 -8.16
C ILE A 228 -19.98 -13.23 -8.86
N GLU A 229 -21.04 -12.45 -8.69
CA GLU A 229 -22.27 -12.62 -9.45
C GLU A 229 -22.10 -11.99 -10.85
N PRO A 230 -22.63 -12.63 -11.93
CA PRO A 230 -22.51 -12.13 -13.31
C PRO A 230 -22.95 -10.67 -13.56
#